data_AF-A0A1H9T9Z6-F1
#
_entry.id   AF-A0A1H9T9Z6-F1
#
_cell.length_a   1.000
_cell.length_b   1.000
_cell.length_c   1.000
_cell.angle_alpha   90.00
_cell.angle_beta   90.00
_cell.angle_gamma   90.00
#
_symmetry.space_group_name_H-M   'P 1'
#
loop_
_entity.id
_entity.type
_entity.pdbx_description
1 polymer ?
#
loop_
_entity_poly.entity_id
_entity_poly.type
_entity_poly.pdbx_seq_one_letter_code
_entity_poly.pdbx_strand_id
1 'polypeptide(L)' 'MSLITIILSLVVALEHFYIMYLETVATQSPATAHVFGLSQEELERESVSNLFKNQGVYNGLIAVFLIYGIFTANATL' A
#
# COMPACT_ATOMS: atom_id res chain seq x y z
N MET A 1 -7.31 -22.16 3.14
CA MET A 1 -6.90 -21.62 1.80
C MET A 1 -5.84 -22.53 1.19
N SER A 2 -5.62 -22.51 -0.13
CA SER A 2 -4.48 -23.24 -0.72
C SER A 2 -3.17 -22.51 -0.43
N LEU A 3 -2.03 -23.22 -0.44
CA LEU A 3 -0.70 -22.62 -0.24
C LEU A 3 -0.41 -21.50 -1.25
N ILE A 4 -0.80 -21.70 -2.51
CA ILE A 4 -0.62 -20.69 -3.56
C ILE A 4 -1.44 -19.42 -3.26
N THR A 5 -2.67 -19.55 -2.78
CA THR A 5 -3.48 -18.38 -2.38
C THR A 5 -2.83 -17.63 -1.22
N ILE A 6 -2.31 -18.33 -0.21
CA ILE A 6 -1.62 -17.68 0.92
C ILE A 6 -0.41 -16.88 0.44
N ILE A 7 0.43 -17.49 -0.41
CA ILE A 7 1.62 -16.83 -0.95
C ILE A 7 1.23 -15.58 -1.76
N LEU A 8 0.27 -15.69 -2.67
CA LEU A 8 -0.17 -14.57 -3.49
C LEU A 8 -0.79 -13.45 -2.63
N SER A 9 -1.61 -13.79 -1.63
CA SER A 9 -2.19 -12.79 -0.72
C SER A 9 -1.12 -12.08 0.12
N LEU A 10 -0.06 -12.77 0.55
CA LEU A 10 1.07 -12.14 1.24
C LEU A 10 1.85 -11.19 0.33
N VAL A 11 2.06 -11.55 -0.95
CA VAL A 11 2.68 -10.66 -1.94
C VAL A 11 1.83 -9.39 -2.11
N VAL A 12 0.52 -9.52 -2.27
CA VAL A 12 -0.39 -8.37 -2.36
C VAL A 12 -0.35 -7.49 -1.11
N ALA A 13 -0.25 -8.08 0.09
CA ALA A 13 -0.11 -7.30 1.32
C ALA A 13 1.20 -6.48 1.33
N LEU A 14 2.31 -7.07 0.86
CA LEU A 14 3.59 -6.38 0.71
C LEU A 14 3.53 -5.26 -0.31
N GLU A 15 2.83 -5.45 -1.43
CA GLU A 15 2.59 -4.40 -2.42
C GLU A 15 1.86 -3.20 -1.80
N HIS A 16 0.82 -3.43 -1.00
CA HIS A 16 0.09 -2.36 -0.32
C HIS A 16 0.95 -1.60 0.69
N PHE A 17 1.85 -2.29 1.42
CA PHE A 17 2.81 -1.60 2.29
C PHE A 17 3.83 -0.77 1.52
N TYR A 18 4.31 -1.27 0.37
CA TYR A 18 5.20 -0.52 -0.50
C TYR A 18 4.51 0.74 -1.05
N ILE A 19 3.28 0.61 -1.54
CA ILE A 19 2.45 1.72 -2.02
C ILE A 19 2.21 2.73 -0.88
N MET A 20 1.81 2.27 0.32
CA MET A 20 1.66 3.11 1.50
C MET A 20 2.94 3.90 1.79
N TYR A 21 4.11 3.25 1.76
CA TYR A 21 5.39 3.92 2.01
C TYR A 21 5.64 5.04 1.00
N LEU A 22 5.44 4.77 -0.30
CA LEU A 22 5.57 5.78 -1.35
C LEU A 22 4.58 6.93 -1.17
N GLU A 23 3.34 6.65 -0.79
CA GLU A 23 2.28 7.65 -0.66
C GLU A 23 2.38 8.49 0.63
N THR A 24 2.89 7.92 1.74
CA THR A 24 2.90 8.59 3.05
C THR A 24 4.27 9.11 3.50
N VAL A 25 5.32 8.34 3.27
CA VAL A 25 6.68 8.63 3.77
C VAL A 25 7.51 9.29 2.68
N ALA A 26 7.49 8.73 1.47
CA ALA A 26 8.30 9.18 0.34
C ALA A 26 7.47 9.90 -0.74
N THR A 27 6.38 10.58 -0.35
CA THR A 27 5.35 11.14 -1.26
C THR A 27 5.90 11.99 -2.40
N GLN A 28 6.96 12.77 -2.16
CA GLN A 28 7.54 13.70 -3.14
C GLN A 28 8.79 13.14 -3.83
N SER A 29 9.08 11.85 -3.65
CA SER A 29 10.30 11.24 -4.19
C SER A 29 10.22 11.01 -5.70
N PRO A 30 11.38 10.94 -6.40
CA PRO A 30 11.43 10.53 -7.80
C PRO A 30 10.83 9.13 -8.04
N ALA A 31 10.92 8.24 -7.05
CA ALA A 31 10.34 6.91 -7.13
C ALA A 31 8.81 6.97 -7.15
N THR A 32 8.20 7.76 -6.27
CA THR A 32 6.75 7.99 -6.25
C THR A 32 6.29 8.63 -7.57
N ALA A 33 6.99 9.66 -8.04
CA ALA A 33 6.73 10.28 -9.34
C ALA A 33 6.72 9.24 -10.48
N HIS A 34 7.72 8.36 -10.53
CA HIS A 34 7.81 7.31 -11.54
C HIS A 34 6.72 6.24 -11.42
N VAL A 35 6.44 5.75 -10.21
CA VAL A 35 5.43 4.68 -9.97
C VAL A 35 4.01 5.16 -10.28
N PHE A 36 3.69 6.41 -9.94
CA PHE A 36 2.35 6.97 -10.14
C PHE A 36 2.19 7.80 -11.42
N GLY A 37 3.26 7.94 -12.21
CA GLY A 37 3.22 8.67 -13.48
C GLY A 37 2.93 10.17 -13.34
N LEU A 38 3.41 10.78 -12.25
CA LEU A 38 3.26 12.20 -11.94
C LEU A 38 4.61 12.91 -11.99
N SER A 39 4.62 14.23 -12.19
CA SER A 39 5.83 15.03 -11.98
C SER A 39 6.07 15.23 -10.47
N GLN A 40 7.32 15.49 -10.08
CA GLN A 40 7.64 15.83 -8.69
C GLN A 40 6.97 17.14 -8.27
N GLU A 41 6.89 18.13 -9.17
CA GLU A 41 6.17 19.39 -8.94
C GLU A 41 4.69 19.17 -8.60
N GLU A 42 4.03 18.20 -9.27
CA GLU A 42 2.64 17.87 -8.96
C GLU A 42 2.49 17.23 -7.57
N LEU A 43 3.45 16.38 -7.17
CA LEU A 43 3.48 15.75 -5.84
C LEU A 43 3.83 16.74 -4.72
N GLU A 44 4.56 17.81 -5.02
CA GLU A 44 4.88 18.90 -4.09
C GLU A 44 3.67 19.78 -3.76
N ARG A 45 2.64 19.80 -4.63
CA ARG A 45 1.39 20.51 -4.34
C ARG A 45 0.76 19.95 -3.08
N GLU A 46 0.54 20.81 -2.09
CA GLU A 46 0.08 20.41 -0.76
C GLU A 46 -1.22 19.59 -0.80
N SER A 47 -2.17 19.96 -1.66
CA SER A 47 -3.42 19.22 -1.84
C SER A 47 -3.23 17.80 -2.38
N VAL A 48 -2.28 17.60 -3.31
CA VAL A 48 -1.94 16.30 -3.87
C VAL A 48 -1.18 15.46 -2.85
N SER A 49 -0.17 16.04 -2.18
CA SER A 49 0.57 15.38 -1.11
C SER A 49 -0.36 14.91 0.03
N ASN A 50 -1.31 15.75 0.46
CA ASN A 50 -2.28 15.38 1.50
C ASN A 50 -3.23 14.27 1.03
N LEU A 51 -3.67 14.32 -0.24
CA LEU A 51 -4.47 13.26 -0.84
C LEU A 51 -3.71 11.93 -0.85
N PHE A 52 -2.44 11.93 -1.30
CA PHE A 52 -1.59 10.74 -1.32
C PHE A 52 -1.40 10.18 0.09
N LYS A 53 -1.03 11.01 1.07
CA LYS A 53 -0.88 10.56 2.46
C LYS A 53 -2.15 9.91 3.00
N ASN A 54 -3.31 10.47 2.66
CA ASN A 54 -4.59 9.87 3.03
C ASN A 54 -4.78 8.50 2.35
N GLN A 55 -4.52 8.39 1.04
CA GLN A 55 -4.56 7.10 0.29
C GLN A 55 -3.61 6.06 0.89
N GLY A 56 -2.40 6.45 1.25
CA GLY A 56 -1.41 5.54 1.82
C GLY A 56 -1.86 4.95 3.15
N VAL A 57 -2.54 5.72 4.00
CA VAL A 57 -3.13 5.16 5.24
C VAL A 57 -4.18 4.09 4.93
N TYR A 58 -5.03 4.29 3.92
CA TYR A 58 -5.98 3.26 3.48
C TYR A 58 -5.24 2.01 2.95
N ASN A 59 -4.22 2.18 2.12
CA ASN A 59 -3.39 1.07 1.64
C ASN A 59 -2.76 0.28 2.79
N GLY A 60 -2.23 0.97 3.80
CA GLY A 60 -1.70 0.35 5.02
C GLY A 60 -2.74 -0.48 5.78
N LEU A 61 -3.96 0.05 5.95
CA LEU A 61 -5.05 -0.66 6.61
C LEU A 61 -5.49 -1.90 5.81
N ILE A 62 -5.55 -1.81 4.48
CA ILE A 62 -5.85 -2.96 3.61
C ILE A 62 -4.80 -4.05 3.80
N ALA A 63 -3.51 -3.70 3.82
CA ALA A 63 -2.43 -4.67 4.05
C ALA A 63 -2.60 -5.40 5.40
N VAL A 64 -2.89 -4.64 6.47
CA VAL A 64 -3.12 -5.20 7.82
C VAL A 64 -4.33 -6.13 7.83
N PHE A 65 -5.47 -5.72 7.26
CA PHE A 65 -6.66 -6.56 7.22
C PHE A 65 -6.49 -7.80 6.32
N LEU A 66 -5.71 -7.70 5.24
CA LEU A 66 -5.40 -8.83 4.39
C LEU A 66 -4.58 -9.88 5.17
N ILE A 67 -3.54 -9.44 5.88
CA ILE A 67 -2.74 -10.31 6.76
C ILE A 67 -3.62 -10.94 7.84
N TYR A 68 -4.44 -10.14 8.51
CA TYR A 68 -5.39 -10.63 9.50
C TYR A 68 -6.34 -11.69 8.91
N GLY A 69 -6.89 -11.45 7.73
CA GLY A 69 -7.76 -12.40 7.02
C GLY A 69 -7.05 -13.71 6.67
N ILE A 70 -5.79 -13.66 6.22
CA ILE A 70 -4.99 -14.86 5.94
C ILE A 70 -4.85 -15.74 7.19
N PHE A 71 -4.57 -15.15 8.36
CA PHE A 71 -4.33 -15.91 9.59
C PHE A 71 -5.61 -16.34 10.30
N THR A 72 -6.70 -15.58 10.18
CA THR A 72 -8.00 -15.93 10.79
C THR A 72 -8.85 -16.85 9.93
N ALA A 73 -8.79 -16.74 8.59
CA ALA A 73 -9.47 -17.68 7.70
C ALA A 73 -8.82 -19.08 7.66
N ASN A 74 -7.56 -19.20 8.12
CA ASN A 74 -6.89 -20.49 8.31
C ASN A 74 -6.89 -20.97 9.77
N ALA A 75 -7.42 -20.18 10.71
CA ALA A 75 -7.66 -20.62 12.08
C ALA A 75 -8.98 -21.40 12.13
N THR A 76 -8.91 -22.71 11.95
CA THR A 76 -10.04 -23.61 12.22
C THR A 76 -10.40 -23.52 13.70
N LEU A 77 -11.67 -23.25 14.02
CA LEU A 77 -12.26 -23.55 15.33
C LEU A 77 -12.32 -25.07 15.54
#